data_AF-A0A533UCL4-F1
#
_entry.id   AF-A0A533UCL4-F1
#
_cell.length_a   1.000
_cell.length_b   1.000
_cell.length_c   1.000
_cell.angle_alpha   90.00
_cell.angle_beta   90.00
_cell.angle_gamma   90.00
#
_symmetry.space_group_name_H-M   'P 1'
#
loop_
_entity.id
_entity.type
_entity.pdbx_description
1 polymer ?
#
loop_
_entity_poly.entity_id
_entity_poly.type
_entity_poly.pdbx_seq_one_letter_code
_entity_poly.pdbx_strand_id
1 'polypeptide(L)' 'MCDQNLRIRNIRSISVRHKGLNQKVERLNGVFRDREKVMLGMDHKESAQKTIDAFRIHYNFVREHSAIGQTPAE' A
#
# COMPACT_ATOMS: atom_id res chain seq x y z
N MET A 1 -8.92 -39.66 -17.29
CA MET A 1 -10.26 -39.08 -17.55
C MET A 1 -10.93 -38.81 -16.21
N CYS A 2 -11.88 -37.88 -16.17
CA CYS A 2 -12.57 -37.29 -14.99
C CYS A 2 -11.77 -36.14 -14.36
N ASP A 3 -12.20 -34.87 -14.30
CA ASP A 3 -13.49 -34.23 -14.59
C ASP A 3 -13.21 -32.75 -14.93
N GLN A 4 -13.54 -32.31 -16.15
CA GLN A 4 -13.46 -30.91 -16.56
C GLN A 4 -14.83 -30.26 -16.36
N ASN A 5 -15.16 -29.92 -15.11
CA ASN A 5 -16.32 -29.08 -14.84
C ASN A 5 -15.94 -27.60 -15.11
N LEU A 6 -16.25 -27.12 -16.31
CA LEU A 6 -15.77 -25.86 -16.91
C LEU A 6 -16.25 -24.56 -16.22
N ARG A 7 -16.79 -24.62 -14.99
CA ARG A 7 -17.41 -23.45 -14.33
C ARG A 7 -16.49 -22.74 -13.33
N ILE A 8 -15.48 -23.40 -12.77
CA ILE A 8 -14.60 -22.83 -11.76
C ILE A 8 -13.15 -23.09 -12.15
N ARG A 9 -12.48 -22.04 -12.65
CA ARG A 9 -11.03 -22.05 -12.83
C ARG A 9 -10.39 -21.59 -11.52
N ASN A 10 -9.64 -22.48 -10.87
CA ASN A 10 -8.72 -22.05 -9.81
C ASN A 10 -7.58 -21.26 -10.47
N ILE A 11 -7.72 -19.93 -10.51
CA ILE A 11 -6.65 -19.03 -10.94
C ILE A 11 -5.61 -19.05 -9.82
N ARG A 12 -4.56 -19.87 -10.00
CA ARG A 12 -3.44 -19.88 -9.05
C ARG A 12 -2.88 -18.46 -8.95
N SER A 13 -2.78 -17.94 -7.74
CA SER A 13 -2.05 -16.70 -7.50
C SER A 13 -0.60 -16.89 -7.94
N ILE A 14 -0.07 -15.87 -8.63
CA ILE A 14 1.33 -15.88 -9.08
C ILE A 14 2.20 -15.97 -7.83
N SER A 15 3.06 -16.99 -7.75
CA SER A 15 3.94 -17.16 -6.60
C SER A 15 4.87 -15.96 -6.43
N VAL A 16 5.21 -15.60 -5.19
CA VAL A 16 6.15 -14.50 -4.87
C VAL A 16 7.50 -14.68 -5.56
N ARG A 17 7.92 -15.93 -5.77
CA ARG A 17 9.14 -16.29 -6.51
C ARG A 17 9.12 -15.85 -7.99
N HIS A 18 7.95 -15.68 -8.58
CA HIS A 18 7.79 -15.36 -10.01
C HIS A 18 7.72 -13.84 -10.28
N LYS A 19 7.18 -13.04 -9.36
CA LYS A 19 7.03 -11.57 -9.52
C LYS A 19 7.99 -10.73 -8.67
N GLY A 20 8.70 -11.34 -7.72
CA GLY A 20 9.49 -10.62 -6.72
C GLY A 20 8.68 -10.16 -5.51
N LEU A 21 9.39 -9.66 -4.48
CA LEU A 21 8.80 -9.17 -3.23
C LEU A 21 8.40 -7.69 -3.36
N ASN A 22 7.21 -7.33 -2.87
CA ASN A 22 6.69 -5.96 -2.95
C ASN A 22 7.17 -5.04 -1.81
N GLN A 23 8.48 -5.08 -1.52
CA GLN A 23 9.06 -4.46 -0.32
C GLN A 23 8.82 -2.94 -0.23
N LYS A 24 8.74 -2.25 -1.39
CA LYS A 24 8.48 -0.80 -1.45
C LYS A 24 7.08 -0.47 -0.94
N VAL A 25 6.07 -1.21 -1.40
CA VAL A 25 4.67 -1.02 -1.00
C VAL A 25 4.48 -1.43 0.45
N GLU A 26 5.08 -2.54 0.89
CA GLU A 26 5.00 -2.96 2.30
C GLU A 26 5.59 -1.89 3.24
N ARG A 27 6.70 -1.27 2.85
CA ARG A 27 7.30 -0.16 3.62
C ARG A 27 6.38 1.06 3.67
N LEU A 28 5.76 1.43 2.54
CA LEU A 28 4.79 2.53 2.48
C LEU A 28 3.58 2.25 3.39
N ASN A 29 3.05 1.03 3.33
CA ASN A 29 1.91 0.60 4.14
C ASN A 29 2.23 0.65 5.65
N GLY A 30 3.45 0.26 6.05
CA GLY A 30 3.91 0.38 7.44
C GLY A 30 3.90 1.83 7.93
N VAL A 31 4.51 2.73 7.15
CA VAL A 31 4.55 4.17 7.50
C VAL A 31 3.14 4.78 7.58
N PHE A 32 2.25 4.40 6.67
CA PHE A 32 0.87 4.86 6.69
C PHE A 32 0.14 4.38 7.95
N ARG A 33 0.29 3.10 8.31
CA ARG A 33 -0.37 2.49 9.47
C ARG A 33 0.10 3.11 10.78
N ASP A 34 1.39 3.40 10.94
CA ASP A 34 1.92 4.07 12.14
C ASP A 34 1.31 5.46 12.34
N ARG A 35 1.03 6.17 11.25
CA ARG A 35 0.42 7.50 11.27
C ARG A 35 -1.09 7.43 11.51
N GLU A 36 -1.76 6.51 10.82
CA GLU A 36 -3.19 6.26 10.92
C GLU A 36 -3.57 5.87 12.36
N LYS A 37 -2.82 4.97 12.99
CA LYS A 37 -3.02 4.55 14.38
C LYS A 37 -3.08 5.71 15.38
N VAL A 38 -2.30 6.77 15.14
CA VAL A 38 -2.24 7.95 16.04
C VAL A 38 -3.34 8.95 15.71
N MET A 39 -3.63 9.17 14.42
CA MET A 39 -4.60 10.18 13.99
C MET A 39 -6.06 9.69 14.03
N LEU A 40 -6.30 8.38 13.91
CA LEU A 40 -7.63 7.74 14.01
C LEU A 40 -8.71 8.47 13.18
N GLY A 41 -8.44 8.65 11.89
CA GLY A 41 -9.27 9.44 10.98
C GLY A 41 -10.14 8.63 10.02
N MET A 42 -10.18 7.29 10.15
CA MET A 42 -10.75 6.40 9.12
C MET A 42 -12.21 5.97 9.35
N ASP A 43 -12.89 6.49 10.38
CA ASP A 43 -14.25 6.08 10.74
C ASP A 43 -15.33 6.55 9.74
N HIS A 44 -15.08 7.65 9.04
CA HIS A 44 -16.00 8.21 8.05
C HIS A 44 -15.32 8.37 6.70
N LYS A 45 -16.08 8.19 5.62
CA LYS A 45 -15.54 8.24 4.26
C LYS A 45 -14.88 9.59 3.96
N GLU A 46 -15.49 10.69 4.40
CA GLU A 46 -14.98 12.03 4.15
C GLU A 46 -13.68 12.31 4.91
N SER A 47 -13.60 11.89 6.18
CA SER A 47 -12.38 12.02 6.98
C SER A 47 -11.28 11.12 6.45
N ALA A 48 -11.59 9.88 6.08
CA ALA A 48 -10.64 8.94 5.50
C ALA A 48 -10.01 9.49 4.22
N GLN A 49 -10.82 10.06 3.32
CA GLN A 49 -10.33 10.68 2.09
C GLN A 49 -9.36 11.83 2.40
N LYS A 50 -9.74 12.74 3.30
CA LYS A 50 -8.90 13.86 3.75
C LYS A 50 -7.58 13.37 4.36
N THR A 51 -7.61 12.33 5.19
CA THR A 51 -6.42 11.75 5.82
C THR A 51 -5.48 11.13 4.78
N ILE A 52 -6.00 10.43 3.78
CA ILE A 52 -5.20 9.83 2.71
C ILE A 52 -4.57 10.91 1.84
N ASP A 53 -5.33 11.94 1.45
CA ASP A 53 -4.81 13.04 0.64
C ASP A 53 -3.73 13.83 1.38
N ALA A 54 -3.95 14.12 2.66
CA ALA A 54 -2.96 14.76 3.52
C ALA A 54 -1.68 13.90 3.67
N PHE A 55 -1.83 12.58 3.85
CA PHE A 55 -0.70 11.67 3.93
C PHE A 55 0.12 11.67 2.64
N ARG A 56 -0.55 11.67 1.47
CA ARG A 56 0.11 11.71 0.17
C ARG A 56 0.97 12.96 0.00
N ILE A 57 0.43 14.13 0.38
CA ILE A 57 1.18 15.40 0.34
C ILE A 57 2.37 15.33 1.30
N HIS A 58 2.13 14.90 2.54
CA HIS A 58 3.17 14.82 3.55
C HIS A 58 4.32 13.88 3.17
N TYR A 59 4.00 12.69 2.65
CA TYR A 59 5.00 11.70 2.27
C TYR A 59 5.83 12.18 1.09
N ASN A 60 5.21 12.78 0.07
CA ASN A 60 5.90 13.14 -1.16
C ASN A 60 6.69 14.46 -1.08
N PHE A 61 6.25 15.43 -0.27
CA PHE A 61 6.79 16.80 -0.33
C PHE A 61 7.30 17.36 1.00
N VAL A 62 7.00 16.72 2.13
CA VAL A 62 7.36 17.25 3.47
C VAL A 62 8.36 16.33 4.17
N ARG A 63 8.21 15.02 4.00
CA ARG A 63 9.07 14.04 4.66
C ARG A 63 10.28 13.72 3.79
N GLU A 64 11.46 14.06 4.26
CA GLU A 64 12.71 13.65 3.63
C GLU A 64 12.98 12.15 3.87
N HIS A 65 13.50 11.48 2.83
CA HIS A 65 13.97 10.10 2.95
C HIS A 65 15.33 10.08 3.65
N SER A 66 15.42 9.41 4.80
CA SER A 66 16.64 9.34 5.62
C SER A 66 17.89 8.78 4.90
N ALA A 67 17.72 8.08 3.77
CA ALA A 67 18.81 7.52 2.99
C ALA A 67 19.31 8.46 1.86
N ILE A 68 18.47 9.38 1.38
CA ILE A 68 18.74 10.22 0.20
C ILE A 68 18.81 11.70 0.57
N GLY A 69 18.21 12.10 1.72
CA GLY A 69 18.16 13.49 2.17
C GLY A 69 17.27 14.38 1.30
N GLN A 70 16.42 13.78 0.46
CA GLN A 70 15.50 14.46 -0.44
C GLN A 70 14.09 13.92 -0.24
N THR A 71 13.10 14.69 -0.66
CA THR A 71 11.71 14.23 -0.65
C THR A 71 11.46 13.24 -1.80
N PRO A 72 10.54 12.27 -1.68
CA PRO A 72 10.30 11.29 -2.75
C PRO A 72 9.86 11.86 -4.09
N ALA A 73 9.41 13.12 -4.12
CA ALA A 73 9.00 13.80 -5.35
C ALA A 73 10.17 14.46 -6.11
N GLU A 74 11.35 14.58 -5.48
CA GLU A 74 12.57 15.16 -6.04
C GLU A 74 13.51 14.12 -6.65
#